data_AF-G5SVU5-F1
#
_entry.id   AF-G5SVU5-F1
#
_cell.length_a   1.000
_cell.length_b   1.000
_cell.length_c   1.000
_cell.angle_alpha   90.00
_cell.angle_beta   90.00
_cell.angle_gamma   90.00
#
_symmetry.space_group_name_H-M   'P 1'
#
loop_
_entity.id
_entity.type
_entity.pdbx_description
1 polymer ?
#
loop_
_entity_poly.entity_id
_entity_poly.type
_entity_poly.pdbx_seq_one_letter_code
_entity_poly.pdbx_strand_id
1 'polypeptide(L)'
;MKLIITFLSALLSFVVWGQQSDFVRLKDLSADFVYELKYATPDNFLKQAVYDCGECYLRKSTAEALVKANEAFKQLGYRIKLFDCYRPLSVQKKMWKILPGTHYVANPAKGSKHNRGAAVDLT
;
A
#
# COMPACT_ATOMS: atom_id res chain seq x y z
N MET A 1 -42.45 -49.63 -21.01
CA MET A 1 -41.20 -49.01 -21.46
C MET A 1 -41.17 -47.56 -20.97
N LYS A 2 -40.48 -47.28 -19.86
CA LYS A 2 -40.21 -45.89 -19.40
C LYS A 2 -38.71 -45.80 -19.18
N LEU A 3 -38.04 -45.16 -20.13
CA LEU A 3 -36.60 -44.94 -20.14
C LEU A 3 -36.33 -43.77 -19.18
N ILE A 4 -35.75 -44.06 -18.01
CA ILE A 4 -35.30 -43.02 -17.07
C ILE A 4 -33.93 -42.58 -17.55
N ILE A 5 -33.85 -41.41 -18.18
CA ILE A 5 -32.59 -40.76 -18.53
C ILE A 5 -32.13 -40.00 -17.28
N THR A 6 -31.20 -40.57 -16.53
CA THR A 6 -30.50 -39.89 -15.45
C THR A 6 -29.50 -38.90 -16.05
N PHE A 7 -29.86 -37.63 -16.10
CA PHE A 7 -28.94 -36.53 -16.43
C PHE A 7 -27.98 -36.31 -15.25
N LEU A 8 -26.80 -36.92 -15.31
CA LEU A 8 -25.71 -36.61 -14.39
C LEU A 8 -25.04 -35.30 -14.88
N SER A 9 -25.53 -34.16 -14.40
CA SER A 9 -24.89 -32.88 -14.65
C SER A 9 -23.64 -32.77 -13.77
N ALA A 10 -22.47 -32.95 -14.37
CA ALA A 10 -21.20 -32.62 -13.74
C ALA A 10 -21.10 -31.10 -13.60
N LEU A 11 -21.35 -30.58 -12.40
CA LEU A 11 -21.06 -29.21 -12.02
C LEU A 11 -19.54 -29.01 -12.02
N LEU A 12 -18.99 -28.50 -13.14
CA LEU A 12 -17.67 -27.89 -13.13
C LEU A 12 -17.76 -26.58 -12.33
N SER A 13 -17.44 -26.65 -11.03
CA SER A 13 -17.22 -25.48 -10.21
C SER A 13 -15.95 -24.77 -10.70
N PHE A 14 -16.10 -23.77 -11.55
CA PHE A 14 -15.03 -22.81 -11.82
C PHE A 14 -14.75 -22.05 -10.51
N VAL A 15 -13.69 -22.44 -9.80
CA VAL A 15 -13.16 -21.63 -8.70
C VAL A 15 -12.63 -20.35 -9.34
N VAL A 16 -13.36 -19.25 -9.18
CA VAL A 16 -12.87 -17.91 -9.51
C VAL A 16 -11.84 -17.56 -8.44
N TRP A 17 -10.56 -17.72 -8.75
CA TRP A 17 -9.48 -17.21 -7.92
C TRP A 17 -9.48 -15.68 -8.03
N GLY A 18 -10.26 -15.03 -7.18
CA GLY A 18 -10.19 -13.57 -7.03
C GLY A 18 -8.77 -13.19 -6.65
N GLN A 19 -8.15 -12.28 -7.40
CA GLN A 19 -6.81 -11.80 -7.09
C GLN A 19 -6.87 -11.01 -5.78
N GLN A 20 -6.60 -11.68 -4.66
CA GLN A 20 -6.53 -11.00 -3.36
C GLN A 20 -5.45 -9.92 -3.46
N SER A 21 -5.79 -8.68 -3.12
CA SER A 21 -4.83 -7.59 -3.18
C SER A 21 -3.68 -7.91 -2.23
N ASP A 22 -2.46 -8.00 -2.75
CA ASP A 22 -1.25 -8.33 -2.01
C ASP A 22 -0.78 -7.20 -1.07
N PHE A 23 -1.70 -6.33 -0.63
CA PHE A 23 -1.42 -5.26 0.30
C PHE A 23 -1.58 -5.76 1.73
N VAL A 24 -0.59 -5.45 2.56
CA VAL A 24 -0.60 -5.73 4.00
C VAL A 24 -0.41 -4.42 4.75
N ARG A 25 -0.97 -4.36 5.95
CA ARG A 25 -0.74 -3.27 6.88
C ARG A 25 0.56 -3.55 7.62
N LEU A 26 1.51 -2.63 7.58
CA LEU A 26 2.86 -2.89 8.10
C LEU A 26 2.86 -3.22 9.60
N LYS A 27 1.98 -2.58 10.38
CA LYS A 27 1.89 -2.80 11.82
C LYS A 27 1.48 -4.23 12.20
N ASP A 28 0.82 -4.95 11.28
CA ASP A 28 0.38 -6.33 11.52
C ASP A 28 1.58 -7.30 11.38
N LEU A 29 2.69 -6.86 10.79
CA LEU A 29 3.93 -7.62 10.64
C LEU A 29 4.96 -7.26 11.72
N SER A 30 5.01 -6.01 12.18
CA SER A 30 5.92 -5.56 13.24
C SER A 30 5.44 -4.28 13.93
N ALA A 31 5.58 -4.25 15.25
CA ALA A 31 5.31 -3.08 16.09
C ALA A 31 6.53 -2.16 16.28
N ASP A 32 7.68 -2.47 15.68
CA ASP A 32 8.95 -1.77 15.93
C ASP A 32 9.20 -0.55 15.03
N PHE A 33 8.21 -0.14 14.24
CA PHE A 33 8.26 1.05 13.41
C PHE A 33 7.71 2.28 14.14
N VAL A 34 8.28 3.44 13.85
CA VAL A 34 7.71 4.73 14.27
C VAL A 34 6.92 5.32 13.10
N TYR A 35 5.71 5.79 13.36
CA TYR A 35 4.78 6.28 12.34
C TYR A 35 4.56 7.78 12.48
N GLU A 36 4.91 8.53 11.44
CA GLU A 36 4.71 9.99 11.35
C GLU A 36 4.18 10.34 9.95
N LEU A 37 3.05 9.72 9.58
CA LEU A 37 2.49 9.78 8.22
C LEU A 37 2.07 11.21 7.86
N LYS A 38 2.98 11.93 7.18
CA LYS A 38 2.93 13.39 6.97
C LYS A 38 1.69 13.85 6.21
N TYR A 39 1.14 13.00 5.35
CA TYR A 39 -0.03 13.34 4.53
C TYR A 39 -1.37 13.10 5.23
N ALA A 40 -1.38 12.51 6.43
CA ALA A 40 -2.57 12.42 7.28
C ALA A 40 -2.77 13.67 8.18
N THR A 41 -1.82 14.60 8.18
CA THR A 41 -1.90 15.87 8.92
C THR A 41 -1.54 17.05 8.01
N PRO A 42 -1.75 18.31 8.44
CA PRO A 42 -1.27 19.48 7.71
C PRO A 42 0.25 19.70 7.78
N ASP A 43 0.99 18.91 8.58
CA ASP A 43 2.44 19.00 8.71
C ASP A 43 3.16 18.37 7.52
N ASN A 44 3.03 19.00 6.36
CA ASN A 44 3.71 18.65 5.12
C ASN A 44 3.82 19.88 4.21
N PHE A 45 4.51 19.75 3.07
CA PHE A 45 4.73 20.88 2.16
C PHE A 45 3.44 21.36 1.44
N LEU A 46 2.37 20.56 1.42
CA LEU A 46 1.06 20.95 0.89
C LEU A 46 0.23 21.76 1.90
N LYS A 47 0.68 21.84 3.16
CA LYS A 47 0.02 22.51 4.29
C LYS A 47 -1.43 22.08 4.52
N GLN A 48 -1.76 20.85 4.14
CA GLN A 48 -3.08 20.26 4.29
C GLN A 48 -2.99 18.74 4.41
N ALA A 49 -3.92 18.13 5.14
CA ALA A 49 -4.08 16.68 5.15
C ALA A 49 -4.73 16.22 3.84
N VAL A 50 -4.18 15.16 3.25
CA VAL A 50 -4.68 14.57 2.01
C VAL A 50 -4.97 13.07 2.11
N TYR A 51 -4.65 12.44 3.25
CA TYR A 51 -5.11 11.10 3.64
C TYR A 51 -6.22 11.20 4.69
N ASP A 52 -7.14 10.23 4.66
CA ASP A 52 -8.22 10.11 5.65
C ASP A 52 -7.72 9.51 6.98
N CYS A 53 -6.64 8.72 6.94
CA CYS A 53 -6.01 8.13 8.12
C CYS A 53 -4.49 7.94 7.93
N GLY A 54 -3.77 7.85 9.04
CA GLY A 54 -2.31 7.66 9.08
C GLY A 54 -1.87 6.20 9.05
N GLU A 55 -2.34 5.42 8.08
CA GLU A 55 -2.00 3.99 7.98
C GLU A 55 -0.97 3.69 6.91
N CYS A 56 -0.02 2.82 7.24
CA CYS A 56 1.00 2.35 6.31
C CYS A 56 0.61 1.00 5.71
N TYR A 57 0.15 1.02 4.46
CA TYR A 57 -0.05 -0.17 3.64
C TYR A 57 1.08 -0.29 2.62
N LEU A 58 1.49 -1.53 2.33
CA LEU A 58 2.54 -1.87 1.38
C LEU A 58 2.19 -3.18 0.69
N ARG A 59 2.81 -3.46 -0.46
CA ARG A 59 2.82 -4.83 -0.98
C ARG A 59 3.52 -5.75 0.01
N LYS A 60 3.05 -6.99 0.15
CA LYS A 60 3.59 -7.96 1.10
C LYS A 60 5.11 -8.09 0.99
N SER A 61 5.63 -8.28 -0.22
CA SER A 61 7.07 -8.38 -0.46
C SER A 61 7.86 -7.13 -0.05
N THR A 62 7.29 -5.94 -0.26
CA THR A 62 7.89 -4.67 0.18
C THR A 62 7.87 -4.55 1.71
N ALA A 63 6.76 -4.93 2.35
CA ALA A 63 6.63 -4.91 3.80
C ALA A 63 7.61 -5.87 4.49
N GLU A 64 7.73 -7.10 3.98
CA GLU A 64 8.67 -8.10 4.49
C GLU A 64 10.13 -7.65 4.33
N ALA A 65 10.48 -7.03 3.20
CA ALA A 65 11.81 -6.47 3.00
C ALA A 65 12.10 -5.31 3.97
N LEU A 66 11.11 -4.45 4.22
CA LEU A 66 11.22 -3.34 5.15
C LEU A 66 11.38 -3.81 6.61
N VAL A 67 10.66 -4.87 7.01
CA VAL A 67 10.84 -5.51 8.33
C VAL A 67 12.28 -5.99 8.50
N LYS A 68 12.83 -6.69 7.50
CA LYS A 68 14.23 -7.15 7.54
C LYS A 68 15.22 -5.97 7.64
N ALA A 69 14.97 -4.89 6.92
CA ALA A 69 15.79 -3.68 7.02
C ALA A 69 15.72 -3.07 8.42
N ASN A 70 14.53 -2.99 9.03
CA ASN A 70 14.38 -2.47 10.39
C ASN A 70 15.11 -3.35 11.42
N GLU A 71 15.10 -4.67 11.26
CA GLU A 71 15.88 -5.56 12.14
C GLU A 71 17.39 -5.30 12.03
N ALA A 72 17.91 -5.03 10.82
CA ALA A 72 19.31 -4.63 10.65
C ALA A 72 19.62 -3.28 11.32
N PHE A 73 18.73 -2.30 11.23
CA PHE A 73 18.89 -1.01 11.91
C PHE A 73 18.80 -1.13 13.44
N LYS A 74 17.94 -2.01 13.96
CA LYS A 74 17.83 -2.30 15.40
C LYS A 74 19.13 -2.84 15.98
N GLN A 75 19.87 -3.67 15.24
CA GLN A 75 21.20 -4.13 15.65
C GLN A 75 22.22 -2.99 15.80
N LEU A 76 21.99 -1.86 15.12
CA LEU A 76 22.80 -0.66 15.21
C LEU A 76 22.27 0.37 16.22
N GLY A 77 21.19 0.06 16.95
CA GLY A 77 20.56 0.96 17.92
C GLY A 77 19.54 1.94 17.31
N TYR A 78 19.15 1.76 16.05
CA TYR A 78 18.18 2.61 15.36
C TYR A 78 16.82 1.92 15.17
N ARG A 79 15.78 2.70 14.87
CA ARG A 79 14.48 2.23 14.38
C ARG A 79 14.05 3.09 13.21
N ILE A 80 13.47 2.46 12.18
CA ILE A 80 12.93 3.18 11.03
C ILE A 80 11.71 4.00 11.45
N LYS A 81 11.72 5.28 11.08
CA LYS A 81 10.55 6.15 11.15
C LYS A 81 9.97 6.38 9.76
N LEU A 82 8.66 6.21 9.59
CA LEU A 82 7.96 6.30 8.31
C LEU A 82 7.15 7.59 8.17
N PHE A 83 7.27 8.21 6.99
CA PHE A 83 6.58 9.44 6.62
C PHE A 83 5.52 9.23 5.52
N ASP A 84 5.73 8.26 4.63
CA ASP A 84 4.74 7.85 3.63
C ASP A 84 4.92 6.39 3.20
N CYS A 85 3.84 5.75 2.76
CA CYS A 85 3.81 4.35 2.29
C CYS A 85 2.98 4.27 1.00
N TYR A 86 2.00 3.36 0.91
CA TYR A 86 1.04 3.35 -0.18
C TYR A 86 0.29 4.68 -0.27
N ARG A 87 0.35 5.30 -1.45
CA ARG A 87 -0.42 6.50 -1.78
C ARG A 87 -1.47 6.14 -2.82
N PRO A 88 -2.77 6.21 -2.53
CA PRO A 88 -3.80 6.00 -3.53
C PRO A 88 -3.61 6.94 -4.73
N LEU A 89 -3.90 6.46 -5.95
CA LEU A 89 -3.77 7.28 -7.17
C LEU A 89 -4.69 8.52 -7.12
N SER A 90 -5.84 8.42 -6.46
CA SER A 90 -6.73 9.56 -6.19
C SER A 90 -6.04 10.65 -5.39
N VAL A 91 -5.25 10.28 -4.37
CA VAL A 91 -4.46 11.23 -3.58
C VAL A 91 -3.32 11.80 -4.41
N GLN A 92 -2.63 11.00 -5.23
CA GLN A 92 -1.61 11.54 -6.16
C GLN A 92 -2.20 12.60 -7.10
N LYS A 93 -3.41 12.37 -7.63
CA LYS A 93 -4.14 13.35 -8.44
C LYS A 93 -4.52 14.59 -7.62
N LYS A 94 -4.94 14.44 -6.36
CA LYS A 94 -5.21 15.56 -5.44
C LYS A 94 -3.95 16.39 -5.19
N MET A 95 -2.84 15.75 -4.84
CA MET A 95 -1.54 16.42 -4.66
C MET A 95 -1.11 17.16 -5.93
N TRP A 96 -1.26 16.54 -7.11
CA TRP A 96 -0.91 17.18 -8.38
C TRP A 96 -1.78 18.40 -8.70
N LYS A 97 -3.07 18.40 -8.33
CA LYS A 97 -3.92 19.59 -8.45
C LYS A 97 -3.46 20.74 -7.55
N ILE A 98 -2.91 20.42 -6.38
CA ILE A 98 -2.43 21.41 -5.41
C ILE A 98 -1.08 21.99 -5.85
N LEU A 99 -0.14 21.13 -6.28
CA LEU A 99 1.23 21.52 -6.60
C LEU A 99 1.77 20.80 -7.86
N PRO A 100 1.28 21.15 -9.06
CA PRO A 100 1.70 20.52 -10.31
C PRO A 100 3.12 20.97 -10.71
N GLY A 101 3.80 20.15 -11.53
CA GLY A 101 5.05 20.55 -12.20
C GLY A 101 6.30 20.62 -11.33
N THR A 102 6.22 20.12 -10.08
CA THR A 102 7.39 20.04 -9.17
C THR A 102 8.09 18.69 -9.25
N HIS A 103 9.31 18.62 -8.73
CA HIS A 103 10.01 17.34 -8.54
C HIS A 103 9.48 16.54 -7.34
N TYR A 104 8.70 17.15 -6.45
CA TYR A 104 8.13 16.50 -5.27
C TYR A 104 6.86 15.69 -5.58
N VAL A 105 6.06 16.12 -6.57
CA VAL A 105 4.79 15.47 -6.91
C VAL A 105 4.86 14.88 -8.31
N ALA A 106 4.96 13.55 -8.41
CA ALA A 106 4.99 12.86 -9.71
C ALA A 106 3.70 13.10 -10.53
N ASN A 107 3.86 13.20 -11.87
CA ASN A 107 2.72 13.31 -12.77
C ASN A 107 1.83 12.06 -12.66
N PRO A 108 0.55 12.20 -12.27
CA PRO A 108 -0.34 11.07 -12.02
C PRO A 108 -0.65 10.22 -13.26
N ALA A 109 -0.40 10.73 -14.48
CA ALA A 109 -0.56 9.95 -15.72
C ALA A 109 0.41 8.75 -15.78
N LYS A 110 1.57 8.84 -15.13
CA LYS A 110 2.55 7.75 -15.02
C LYS A 110 2.42 6.97 -13.70
N GLY A 111 1.76 7.55 -12.71
CA GLY A 111 1.75 7.08 -11.33
C GLY A 111 3.13 7.17 -10.66
N SER A 112 3.24 6.57 -9.47
CA SER A 112 4.47 6.54 -8.66
C SER A 112 4.72 5.16 -8.05
N LYS A 113 5.92 4.94 -7.51
CA LYS A 113 6.23 3.72 -6.74
C LYS A 113 5.35 3.62 -5.49
N HIS A 114 5.00 4.74 -4.85
CA HIS A 114 4.03 4.78 -3.75
C HIS A 114 2.64 4.31 -4.20
N ASN A 115 2.18 4.68 -5.41
CA ASN A 115 0.90 4.18 -5.93
C ASN A 115 0.88 2.67 -6.18
N ARG A 116 2.05 2.04 -6.24
CA ARG A 116 2.20 0.59 -6.42
C ARG A 116 2.44 -0.16 -5.11
N GLY A 117 2.50 0.55 -3.97
CA GLY A 117 2.82 -0.03 -2.66
C GLY A 117 4.26 -0.52 -2.54
N ALA A 118 5.15 0.04 -3.37
CA ALA A 118 6.53 -0.43 -3.55
C ALA A 118 7.58 0.63 -3.17
N ALA A 119 7.20 1.60 -2.34
CA ALA A 119 8.08 2.64 -1.81
C ALA A 119 7.60 3.11 -0.44
N VAL A 120 8.55 3.63 0.34
CA VAL A 120 8.35 4.32 1.60
C VAL A 120 9.24 5.55 1.66
N ASP A 121 8.77 6.58 2.34
CA ASP A 121 9.60 7.72 2.77
C ASP A 121 9.96 7.50 4.25
N LEU A 122 11.25 7.57 4.61
CA LEU A 122 11.73 7.22 5.95
C LEU A 122 12.96 8.02 6.39
N THR A 123 13.30 7.90 7.69
CA THR A 123 14.61 8.21 8.27
C THR A 123 15.09 7.10 9.19
#